data_AF-A0A6M8HLM4-F1
#
_entry.id   AF-A0A6M8HLM4-F1
#
_cell.length_a   1.000
_cell.length_b   1.000
_cell.length_c   1.000
_cell.angle_alpha   90.00
_cell.angle_beta   90.00
_cell.angle_gamma   90.00
#
_symmetry.space_group_name_H-M   'P 1'
#
loop_
_entity.id
_entity.type
_entity.pdbx_description
1 polymer ?
#
loop_
_entity_poly.entity_id
_entity_poly.type
_entity_poly.pdbx_seq_one_letter_code
_entity_poly.pdbx_strand_id
1 'polypeptide(L)'
;MRYVHRSSASLLEAIGILREIWQTRRRGLPDTAPTGFIRRSWRSFVMPNGKIDRRPYELCVLSELGDRLRAGDIWVEGSQHDQSFDNALIPRPSFDLMKANGPLPIAVSSLWGTHLEDRQMLPHGKLVMVTALARIGQLPDARLDGGELKITPLKATTPPEAGVARNAAYDLLPRIRITDLLMEVDRWTDFSARFTHQRTGRAAEDRTALLATVLADGINLGLTRMAETCSGVTSRRLAWVHD
;
A
#
# COMPACT_ATOMS: atom_id res chain seq x y z
N MET A 1 -23.12 3.48 13.31
CA MET A 1 -22.58 4.55 12.42
C MET A 1 -23.20 5.88 12.83
N ARG A 2 -22.39 6.87 13.23
CA ARG A 2 -22.83 8.24 13.56
C ARG A 2 -22.17 9.24 12.59
N TYR A 3 -22.77 10.42 12.41
CA TYR A 3 -22.67 11.29 11.23
C TYR A 3 -21.72 12.50 11.37
N VAL A 4 -21.21 12.98 10.22
CA VAL A 4 -20.85 14.42 10.02
C VAL A 4 -21.29 15.02 8.66
N HIS A 5 -21.48 14.28 7.55
CA HIS A 5 -21.79 14.91 6.25
C HIS A 5 -23.10 14.43 5.56
N ARG A 6 -23.91 15.38 5.06
CA ARG A 6 -25.16 15.15 4.30
C ARG A 6 -25.01 14.22 3.08
N SER A 7 -23.81 14.17 2.48
CA SER A 7 -23.49 13.32 1.33
C SER A 7 -23.34 11.84 1.71
N SER A 8 -22.85 11.56 2.92
CA SER A 8 -22.68 10.19 3.44
C SER A 8 -24.03 9.57 3.83
N ALA A 9 -25.03 10.37 4.19
CA ALA A 9 -26.38 9.87 4.52
C ALA A 9 -27.05 9.16 3.35
N SER A 10 -26.98 9.76 2.15
CA SER A 10 -27.53 9.18 0.92
C SER A 10 -26.84 7.87 0.53
N LEU A 11 -25.52 7.75 0.77
CA LEU A 11 -24.79 6.50 0.55
C LEU A 11 -25.17 5.42 1.58
N LEU A 12 -25.30 5.78 2.86
CA LEU A 12 -25.67 4.82 3.90
C LEU A 12 -27.06 4.23 3.69
N GLU A 13 -28.01 5.05 3.23
CA GLU A 13 -29.32 4.59 2.81
C GLU A 13 -29.23 3.61 1.62
N ALA A 14 -28.38 3.91 0.63
CA ALA A 14 -28.10 3.02 -0.50
C ALA A 14 -27.56 1.66 -0.03
N ILE A 15 -26.63 1.67 0.92
CA ILE A 15 -26.05 0.46 1.52
C ILE A 15 -27.12 -0.34 2.26
N GLY A 16 -28.02 0.33 2.99
CA GLY A 16 -29.16 -0.30 3.64
C GLY A 16 -30.06 -1.04 2.66
N ILE A 17 -30.42 -0.39 1.56
CA ILE A 17 -31.22 -0.98 0.48
C ILE A 17 -30.49 -2.16 -0.17
N LEU A 18 -29.21 -2.02 -0.48
CA LEU A 18 -28.43 -3.13 -1.06
C LEU A 18 -28.37 -4.32 -0.10
N ARG A 19 -28.20 -4.09 1.21
CA ARG A 19 -28.19 -5.15 2.21
C ARG A 19 -29.52 -5.91 2.25
N GLU A 20 -30.64 -5.20 2.19
CA GLU A 20 -31.98 -5.81 2.11
C GLU A 20 -32.16 -6.62 0.82
N ILE A 21 -31.73 -6.09 -0.33
CA ILE A 21 -31.81 -6.78 -1.63
C ILE A 21 -30.99 -8.07 -1.60
N TRP A 22 -29.79 -8.03 -1.00
CA TRP A 22 -28.90 -9.19 -0.91
C TRP A 22 -29.45 -10.25 0.04
N GLN A 23 -30.08 -9.85 1.15
CA GLN A 23 -30.74 -10.77 2.09
C GLN A 23 -32.00 -11.41 1.49
N THR A 24 -32.82 -10.63 0.79
CA THR A 24 -34.11 -11.06 0.22
C THR A 24 -33.99 -11.68 -1.17
N ARG A 25 -32.78 -11.65 -1.78
CA ARG A 25 -32.51 -12.02 -3.18
C ARG A 25 -33.46 -11.37 -4.19
N ARG A 26 -33.93 -10.15 -3.90
CA ARG A 26 -34.76 -9.37 -4.83
C ARG A 26 -34.00 -9.10 -6.12
N ARG A 27 -34.70 -9.10 -7.25
CA ARG A 27 -34.09 -8.89 -8.58
C ARG A 27 -33.91 -7.41 -8.94
N GLY A 28 -34.82 -6.54 -8.50
CA GLY A 28 -34.80 -5.10 -8.83
C GLY A 28 -34.42 -4.20 -7.66
N LEU A 29 -33.89 -3.02 -7.98
CA LEU A 29 -33.79 -1.89 -7.05
C LEU A 29 -35.17 -1.24 -6.87
N PRO A 30 -35.50 -0.72 -5.68
CA PRO A 30 -36.69 0.09 -5.48
C PRO A 30 -36.54 1.45 -6.18
N ASP A 31 -37.67 2.04 -6.60
CA ASP A 31 -37.70 3.38 -7.22
C ASP A 31 -37.25 4.49 -6.25
N THR A 32 -37.22 4.19 -4.96
CA THR A 32 -36.71 5.07 -3.89
C THR A 32 -35.19 5.01 -3.72
N ALA A 33 -34.46 4.33 -4.61
CA ALA A 33 -33.01 4.20 -4.50
C ALA A 33 -32.34 5.59 -4.53
N PRO A 34 -31.56 5.94 -3.49
CA PRO A 34 -30.95 7.26 -3.40
C PRO A 34 -29.86 7.43 -4.46
N THR A 35 -29.78 8.62 -5.07
CA THR A 35 -28.80 8.95 -6.12
C THR A 35 -27.93 10.15 -5.78
N GLY A 36 -28.14 10.76 -4.59
CA GLY A 36 -27.46 11.99 -4.17
C GLY A 36 -25.95 11.84 -3.98
N PHE A 37 -25.47 10.62 -3.70
CA PHE A 37 -24.05 10.33 -3.56
C PHE A 37 -23.32 10.07 -4.89
N ILE A 38 -24.04 9.93 -6.02
CA ILE A 38 -23.47 9.54 -7.31
C ILE A 38 -22.71 10.72 -7.94
N ARG A 39 -21.39 10.55 -8.12
CA ARG A 39 -20.54 11.52 -8.82
C ARG A 39 -20.88 11.62 -10.30
N ARG A 40 -20.56 12.77 -10.91
CA ARG A 40 -20.86 13.05 -12.33
C ARG A 40 -20.29 12.00 -13.28
N SER A 41 -19.11 11.46 -13.00
CA SER A 41 -18.45 10.41 -13.78
C SER A 41 -19.24 9.09 -13.81
N TRP A 42 -19.96 8.77 -12.74
CA TRP A 42 -20.76 7.54 -12.63
C TRP A 42 -22.14 7.66 -13.25
N ARG A 43 -22.68 8.87 -13.42
CA ARG A 43 -24.08 9.07 -13.85
C ARG A 43 -24.42 8.43 -15.19
N SER A 44 -23.51 8.49 -16.17
CA SER A 44 -23.73 7.86 -17.48
C SER A 44 -23.79 6.33 -17.40
N PHE A 45 -23.07 5.73 -16.46
CA PHE A 45 -23.04 4.27 -16.26
C PHE A 45 -24.21 3.78 -15.41
N VAL A 46 -24.55 4.55 -14.37
CA VAL A 46 -25.63 4.17 -13.43
C VAL A 46 -27.01 4.50 -13.99
N MET A 47 -27.14 5.58 -14.77
CA MET A 47 -28.40 6.07 -15.32
C MET A 47 -28.29 6.45 -16.80
N PRO A 48 -27.98 5.50 -17.71
CA PRO A 48 -27.77 5.81 -19.13
C PRO A 48 -29.01 6.41 -19.82
N ASN A 49 -30.22 6.02 -19.40
CA ASN A 49 -31.49 6.49 -19.95
C ASN A 49 -32.43 7.10 -18.88
N GLY A 50 -31.85 7.64 -17.80
CA GLY A 50 -32.63 8.13 -16.64
C GLY A 50 -33.24 7.05 -15.76
N LYS A 51 -33.09 5.76 -16.12
CA LYS A 51 -33.41 4.61 -15.26
C LYS A 51 -32.13 4.08 -14.60
N ILE A 52 -32.22 3.75 -13.32
CA ILE A 52 -31.09 3.20 -12.56
C ILE A 52 -30.88 1.74 -12.99
N ASP A 53 -29.70 1.44 -13.53
CA ASP A 53 -29.27 0.06 -13.73
C ASP A 53 -28.60 -0.45 -12.44
N ARG A 54 -29.06 -1.62 -11.99
CA ARG A 54 -28.66 -2.22 -10.72
C ARG A 54 -27.18 -2.54 -10.64
N ARG A 55 -26.61 -3.18 -11.67
CA ARG A 55 -25.20 -3.63 -11.62
C ARG A 55 -24.22 -2.45 -11.49
N PRO A 56 -24.30 -1.41 -12.33
CA PRO A 56 -23.44 -0.24 -12.18
C PRO A 56 -23.79 0.57 -10.93
N TYR A 57 -25.05 0.58 -10.47
CA TYR A 57 -25.42 1.19 -9.19
C TYR A 57 -24.72 0.51 -8.00
N GLU A 58 -24.76 -0.83 -7.93
CA GLU A 58 -24.08 -1.61 -6.89
C GLU A 58 -22.57 -1.32 -6.89
N LEU A 59 -21.94 -1.31 -8.06
CA LEU A 59 -20.52 -1.00 -8.18
C LEU A 59 -20.21 0.44 -7.75
N CYS A 60 -21.07 1.40 -8.11
CA CYS A 60 -20.94 2.79 -7.70
C CYS A 60 -21.05 2.93 -6.17
N VAL A 61 -22.03 2.28 -5.53
CA VAL A 61 -22.17 2.28 -4.07
C VAL A 61 -20.91 1.74 -3.39
N LEU A 62 -20.37 0.61 -3.85
CA LEU A 62 -19.18 0.00 -3.27
C LEU A 62 -17.93 0.86 -3.50
N SER A 63 -17.77 1.44 -4.69
CA SER A 63 -16.66 2.35 -4.99
C SER A 63 -16.70 3.60 -4.11
N GLU A 64 -17.86 4.26 -4.01
CA GLU A 64 -18.02 5.47 -3.21
C GLU A 64 -17.92 5.17 -1.70
N LEU A 65 -18.28 3.97 -1.26
CA LEU A 65 -18.04 3.53 0.11
C LEU A 65 -16.54 3.38 0.38
N GLY A 66 -15.80 2.70 -0.51
CA GLY A 66 -14.35 2.55 -0.38
C GLY A 66 -13.60 3.89 -0.37
N ASP A 67 -14.06 4.85 -1.17
CA ASP A 67 -13.49 6.20 -1.19
C ASP A 67 -13.78 6.97 0.11
N ARG A 68 -15.01 6.88 0.64
CA ARG A 68 -15.38 7.54 1.90
C ARG A 68 -14.72 6.90 3.14
N LEU A 69 -14.50 5.59 3.13
CA LEU A 69 -13.71 4.92 4.16
C LEU A 69 -12.26 5.42 4.14
N ARG A 70 -11.63 5.46 2.95
CA ARG A 70 -10.27 5.99 2.78
C ARG A 70 -10.13 7.48 3.14
N ALA A 71 -11.16 8.28 2.88
CA ALA A 71 -11.19 9.69 3.24
C ALA A 71 -11.45 9.93 4.74
N GLY A 72 -11.93 8.92 5.48
CA GLY A 72 -12.35 9.05 6.87
C GLY A 72 -13.75 9.65 7.07
N ASP A 73 -14.52 9.85 6.00
CA ASP A 73 -15.90 10.36 6.04
C ASP A 73 -16.90 9.34 6.59
N ILE A 74 -16.58 8.05 6.45
CA ILE A 74 -17.31 6.91 7.02
C ILE A 74 -16.29 6.07 7.78
N TRP A 75 -16.67 5.56 8.94
CA TRP A 75 -15.85 4.68 9.75
C TRP A 75 -16.68 3.50 10.25
N VAL A 76 -15.97 2.44 10.62
CA VAL A 76 -16.55 1.20 11.15
C VAL A 76 -16.17 1.09 12.62
N GLU A 77 -17.20 1.04 13.47
CA GLU A 77 -17.03 0.85 14.91
C GLU A 77 -16.37 -0.52 15.17
N GLY A 78 -15.26 -0.51 15.92
CA GLY A 78 -14.46 -1.71 16.18
C GLY A 78 -13.46 -2.10 15.09
N SER A 79 -13.41 -1.40 13.95
CA SER A 79 -12.32 -1.60 12.97
C SER A 79 -11.00 -1.06 13.53
N GLN A 80 -9.86 -1.64 13.12
CA GLN A 80 -8.53 -1.06 13.41
C GLN A 80 -8.04 -0.14 12.28
N HIS A 81 -8.49 -0.39 11.05
CA HIS A 81 -8.05 0.36 9.87
C HIS A 81 -8.99 1.54 9.55
N ASP A 82 -10.29 1.35 9.69
CA ASP A 82 -11.31 2.33 9.31
C ASP A 82 -11.96 2.95 10.57
N GLN A 83 -11.12 3.51 11.46
CA GLN A 83 -11.57 4.15 12.70
C GLN A 83 -12.01 5.59 12.47
N SER A 84 -12.85 6.09 13.39
CA SER A 84 -13.15 7.53 13.42
C SER A 84 -11.87 8.31 13.73
N PHE A 85 -11.60 9.37 12.97
CA PHE A 85 -10.51 10.29 13.27
C PHE A 85 -10.59 10.85 14.70
N ASP A 86 -11.80 11.07 15.21
CA ASP A 86 -12.03 11.58 16.56
C ASP A 86 -11.48 10.64 17.64
N ASN A 87 -11.37 9.33 17.36
CA ASN A 87 -10.77 8.37 18.29
C ASN A 87 -9.25 8.53 18.41
N ALA A 88 -8.60 9.14 17.41
CA ALA A 88 -7.17 9.45 17.46
C ALA A 88 -6.89 10.80 18.14
N LEU A 89 -7.94 11.58 18.43
CA LEU A 89 -7.82 12.87 19.11
C LEU A 89 -8.01 12.73 20.61
N ILE A 90 -7.40 13.64 21.36
CA ILE A 90 -7.70 13.81 22.79
C ILE A 90 -9.14 14.34 22.90
N PRO A 91 -10.04 13.69 23.65
CA PRO A 91 -11.40 14.18 23.85
C PRO A 91 -11.39 15.61 24.39
N ARG A 92 -12.27 16.47 23.87
CA ARG A 92 -12.31 17.89 24.24
C ARG A 92 -12.37 18.16 25.76
N PRO A 93 -13.17 17.42 26.56
CA PRO A 93 -13.15 17.59 28.01
C PRO A 93 -11.79 17.25 28.64
N SER A 94 -11.13 16.20 28.16
CA SER A 94 -9.79 15.83 28.61
C SER A 94 -8.75 16.87 28.21
N PHE A 95 -8.85 17.41 26.99
CA PHE A 95 -7.98 18.48 26.50
C PHE A 95 -8.12 19.74 27.36
N ASP A 96 -9.35 20.15 27.70
CA ASP A 96 -9.60 21.32 28.54
C ASP A 96 -9.01 21.13 29.95
N LEU A 97 -9.13 19.93 30.53
CA LEU A 97 -8.48 19.58 31.80
C LEU A 97 -6.95 19.60 31.71
N MET A 98 -6.37 19.05 30.64
CA MET A 98 -4.92 19.08 30.44
C MET A 98 -4.39 20.50 30.32
N LYS A 99 -5.11 21.38 29.62
CA LYS A 99 -4.76 22.79 29.47
C LYS A 99 -4.89 23.57 30.79
N ALA A 100 -5.86 23.23 31.63
CA ALA A 100 -6.02 23.82 32.95
C ALA A 100 -4.92 23.40 33.94
N ASN A 101 -4.43 22.17 33.82
CA ASN A 101 -3.42 21.60 34.72
C ASN A 101 -1.97 21.92 34.36
N GLY A 102 -1.72 22.63 33.25
CA GLY A 102 -0.38 23.07 32.85
C GLY A 102 -0.15 23.07 31.34
N PRO A 103 1.12 23.18 30.91
CA PRO A 103 1.47 23.07 29.50
C PRO A 103 1.12 21.66 28.98
N LEU A 104 0.62 21.60 27.74
CA LEU A 104 0.31 20.33 27.08
C LEU A 104 1.60 19.48 26.98
N PRO A 105 1.53 18.15 27.15
CA PRO A 105 2.68 17.25 27.08
C PRO A 105 3.09 16.99 25.63
N ILE A 106 3.43 18.05 24.92
CA ILE A 106 3.90 18.03 23.54
C ILE A 106 5.37 18.44 23.50
N ALA A 107 6.17 17.76 22.69
CA ALA A 107 7.61 18.02 22.56
C ALA A 107 7.93 19.30 21.75
N VAL A 108 6.91 20.12 21.47
CA VAL A 108 7.01 21.31 20.62
C VAL A 108 6.37 22.49 21.33
N SER A 109 6.79 23.70 21.00
CA SER A 109 6.17 24.91 21.54
C SER A 109 4.67 24.94 21.26
N SER A 110 3.87 25.23 22.28
CA SER A 110 2.42 25.43 22.16
C SER A 110 2.06 26.78 21.53
N LEU A 111 3.04 27.68 21.37
CA LEU A 111 2.87 28.96 20.71
C LEU A 111 3.22 28.81 19.24
N TRP A 112 2.25 29.11 18.37
CA TRP A 112 2.41 28.98 16.92
C TRP A 112 3.62 29.78 16.38
N GLY A 113 3.82 31.02 16.86
CA GLY A 113 4.95 31.86 16.43
C GLY A 113 6.30 31.20 16.69
N THR A 114 6.54 30.78 17.94
CA THR A 114 7.77 30.08 18.34
C THR A 114 7.91 28.74 17.60
N HIS A 115 6.83 27.97 17.43
CA HIS A 115 6.90 26.72 16.67
C HIS A 115 7.32 26.95 15.22
N LEU A 116 6.79 28.00 14.58
CA LEU A 116 7.10 28.33 13.20
C LEU A 116 8.55 28.82 13.05
N GLU A 117 9.02 29.63 13.99
CA GLU A 117 10.43 30.06 14.06
C GLU A 117 11.35 28.86 14.25
N ASP A 118 11.08 27.95 15.20
CA ASP A 118 11.85 26.73 15.43
C ASP A 118 11.90 25.86 14.16
N ARG A 119 10.74 25.69 13.50
CA ARG A 119 10.61 24.91 12.26
C ARG A 119 11.35 25.53 11.07
N GLN A 120 11.54 26.84 11.03
CA GLN A 120 12.30 27.53 9.98
C GLN A 120 13.80 27.54 10.27
N MET A 121 14.18 27.77 11.53
CA MET A 121 15.58 27.83 11.95
C MET A 121 16.28 26.47 11.88
N LEU A 122 15.58 25.38 12.22
CA LEU A 122 16.16 24.04 12.23
C LEU A 122 16.66 23.58 10.84
N PRO A 123 15.87 23.65 9.76
CA PRO A 123 16.34 23.35 8.41
C PRO A 123 17.37 24.38 7.93
N HIS A 124 17.17 25.67 8.21
CA HIS A 124 18.08 26.71 7.74
C HIS A 124 19.49 26.53 8.32
N GLY A 125 19.60 26.34 9.64
CA GLY A 125 20.89 26.09 10.29
C GLY A 125 21.58 24.82 9.78
N LYS A 126 20.82 23.73 9.60
CA LYS A 126 21.35 22.49 9.01
C LYS A 126 21.81 22.67 7.57
N LEU A 127 21.07 23.41 6.74
CA LEU A 127 21.45 23.69 5.36
C LEU A 127 22.70 24.56 5.28
N VAL A 128 22.81 25.58 6.12
CA VAL A 128 24.03 26.42 6.21
C VAL A 128 25.23 25.57 6.61
N MET A 129 25.09 24.73 7.64
CA MET A 129 26.14 23.81 8.09
C MET A 129 26.54 22.82 6.99
N VAL A 130 25.57 22.16 6.34
CA VAL A 130 25.83 21.23 5.23
C VAL A 130 26.50 21.93 4.06
N THR A 131 26.08 23.15 3.72
CA THR A 131 26.69 23.94 2.64
C THR A 131 28.14 24.33 2.97
N ALA A 132 28.42 24.70 4.22
CA ALA A 132 29.77 25.00 4.67
C ALA A 132 30.68 23.76 4.61
N LEU A 133 30.22 22.62 5.14
CA LEU A 133 30.95 21.34 5.11
C LEU A 133 31.13 20.81 3.69
N ALA A 134 30.13 20.97 2.82
CA ALA A 134 30.20 20.63 1.41
C ALA A 134 31.34 21.37 0.69
N ARG A 135 31.44 22.70 0.89
CA ARG A 135 32.45 23.54 0.25
C ARG A 135 33.88 23.14 0.60
N ILE A 136 34.10 22.72 1.84
CA ILE A 136 35.42 22.30 2.33
C ILE A 136 35.65 20.78 2.22
N GLY A 137 34.71 20.04 1.62
CA GLY A 137 34.80 18.59 1.43
C GLY A 137 34.78 17.76 2.72
N GLN A 138 34.25 18.31 3.82
CA GLN A 138 34.20 17.67 5.15
C GLN A 138 32.82 17.10 5.51
N LEU A 139 31.97 16.86 4.52
CA LEU A 139 30.74 16.10 4.76
C LEU A 139 31.11 14.66 5.18
N PRO A 140 30.59 14.15 6.31
CA PRO A 140 31.02 12.88 6.90
C PRO A 140 30.70 11.67 6.00
N ASP A 141 29.49 11.64 5.43
CA ASP A 141 28.99 10.51 4.63
C ASP A 141 28.59 10.92 3.20
N ALA A 142 28.99 12.10 2.74
CA ALA A 142 28.66 12.57 1.41
C ALA A 142 29.79 13.42 0.81
N ARG A 143 29.85 13.51 -0.51
CA ARG A 143 30.75 14.41 -1.23
C ARG A 143 30.01 15.04 -2.40
N LEU A 144 30.37 16.27 -2.72
CA LEU A 144 29.90 16.95 -3.93
C LEU A 144 31.06 17.00 -4.92
N ASP A 145 30.91 16.31 -6.04
CA ASP A 145 31.93 16.16 -7.08
C ASP A 145 31.31 16.53 -8.43
N GLY A 146 31.79 17.60 -9.08
CA GLY A 146 31.25 18.06 -10.36
C GLY A 146 29.77 18.46 -10.36
N GLY A 147 29.19 18.79 -9.20
CA GLY A 147 27.75 19.06 -9.05
C GLY A 147 26.89 17.83 -8.75
N GLU A 148 27.49 16.64 -8.66
CA GLU A 148 26.83 15.40 -8.29
C GLU A 148 27.04 15.10 -6.79
N LEU A 149 25.96 14.76 -6.09
CA LEU A 149 26.00 14.32 -4.70
C LEU A 149 26.30 12.82 -4.64
N LYS A 150 27.48 12.46 -4.16
CA LYS A 150 27.89 11.07 -3.91
C LYS A 150 27.74 10.76 -2.42
N ILE A 151 26.82 9.86 -2.08
CA ILE A 151 26.61 9.39 -0.70
C ILE A 151 27.48 8.15 -0.47
N THR A 152 28.20 8.14 0.64
CA THR A 152 29.03 7.01 1.05
C THR A 152 28.12 5.83 1.43
N PRO A 153 28.31 4.63 0.86
CA PRO A 153 27.53 3.47 1.24
C PRO A 153 27.67 3.17 2.73
N LEU A 154 26.57 2.78 3.38
CA LEU A 154 26.59 2.38 4.78
C LEU A 154 27.50 1.18 4.95
N LYS A 155 28.44 1.26 5.90
CA LYS A 155 29.24 0.11 6.31
C LYS A 155 28.34 -0.84 7.11
N ALA A 156 28.43 -2.13 6.80
CA ALA A 156 27.75 -3.14 7.60
C ALA A 156 28.25 -3.08 9.04
N THR A 157 27.34 -2.82 9.98
CA THR A 157 27.60 -2.84 11.44
C THR A 157 27.41 -4.24 12.03
N THR A 158 27.24 -5.25 11.18
CA THR A 158 27.01 -6.64 11.58
C THR A 158 28.26 -7.21 12.26
N PRO A 159 28.18 -7.64 13.54
CA PRO A 159 29.32 -8.24 14.23
C PRO A 159 29.80 -9.53 13.53
N PRO A 160 31.11 -9.85 13.56
CA PRO A 160 31.63 -11.08 12.97
C PRO A 160 30.92 -12.34 13.49
N GLU A 161 30.52 -12.35 14.76
CA GLU A 161 29.81 -13.45 15.43
C GLU A 161 28.44 -13.71 14.80
N ALA A 162 27.76 -12.66 14.32
CA ALA A 162 26.49 -12.82 13.61
C ALA A 162 26.68 -13.52 12.26
N GLY A 163 27.83 -13.35 11.60
CA GLY A 163 28.20 -14.12 10.42
C GLY A 163 28.37 -15.61 10.73
N VAL A 164 29.02 -15.94 11.85
CA VAL A 164 29.19 -17.32 12.33
C VAL A 164 27.84 -17.96 12.67
N ALA A 165 27.01 -17.27 13.44
CA ALA A 165 25.68 -17.74 13.81
C ALA A 165 24.77 -17.93 12.59
N ARG A 166 24.82 -17.01 11.62
CA ARG A 166 24.11 -17.13 10.34
C ARG A 166 24.54 -18.39 9.61
N ASN A 167 25.84 -18.62 9.46
CA ASN A 167 26.34 -19.80 8.75
C ASN A 167 25.92 -21.10 9.47
N ALA A 168 26.06 -21.16 10.79
CA ALA A 168 25.60 -22.29 11.59
C ALA A 168 24.09 -22.54 11.42
N ALA A 169 23.27 -21.49 11.36
CA ALA A 169 21.83 -21.61 11.10
C ALA A 169 21.52 -22.12 9.68
N TYR A 170 22.24 -21.65 8.66
CA TYR A 170 22.08 -22.16 7.28
C TYR A 170 22.54 -23.61 7.14
N ASP A 171 23.56 -24.04 7.88
CA ASP A 171 24.04 -25.43 7.85
C ASP A 171 23.02 -26.43 8.45
N LEU A 172 22.07 -25.96 9.26
CA LEU A 172 20.95 -26.78 9.75
C LEU A 172 19.85 -26.98 8.69
N LEU A 173 19.82 -26.16 7.64
CA LEU A 173 18.79 -26.24 6.61
C LEU A 173 19.17 -27.26 5.53
N PRO A 174 18.20 -28.06 5.04
CA PRO A 174 18.46 -28.98 3.95
C PRO A 174 18.82 -28.21 2.68
N ARG A 175 19.78 -28.73 1.91
CA ARG A 175 20.12 -28.21 0.58
C ARG A 175 19.05 -28.64 -0.41
N ILE A 176 18.10 -27.74 -0.68
CA ILE A 176 17.04 -27.93 -1.66
C ILE A 176 17.26 -27.01 -2.87
N ARG A 177 16.83 -27.44 -4.06
CA ARG A 177 16.82 -26.56 -5.23
C ARG A 177 15.69 -25.53 -5.05
N ILE A 178 15.99 -24.26 -5.30
CA ILE A 178 15.03 -23.17 -5.14
C ILE A 178 13.75 -23.38 -5.98
N THR A 179 13.86 -24.02 -7.15
CA THR A 179 12.72 -24.38 -8.00
C THR A 179 11.81 -25.43 -7.34
N ASP A 180 12.39 -26.40 -6.62
CA ASP A 180 11.62 -27.41 -5.90
C ASP A 180 10.88 -26.78 -4.71
N LEU A 181 11.53 -25.85 -3.99
CA LEU A 181 10.89 -25.06 -2.93
C LEU A 181 9.73 -24.21 -3.47
N LEU A 182 9.93 -23.55 -4.60
CA LEU A 182 8.89 -22.73 -5.23
C LEU A 182 7.69 -23.58 -5.68
N MET A 183 7.91 -24.78 -6.20
CA MET A 183 6.82 -25.72 -6.50
C MET A 183 6.04 -26.16 -5.26
N GLU A 184 6.72 -26.34 -4.13
CA GLU A 184 6.08 -26.69 -2.86
C GLU A 184 5.21 -25.54 -2.33
N VAL A 185 5.75 -24.32 -2.33
CA VAL A 185 5.01 -23.10 -1.96
C VAL A 185 3.84 -22.85 -2.89
N ASP A 186 4.00 -23.08 -4.19
CA ASP A 186 2.92 -23.00 -5.17
C ASP A 186 1.81 -24.01 -4.85
N ARG A 187 2.16 -25.23 -4.43
CA ARG A 187 1.16 -26.21 -4.01
C ARG A 187 0.35 -25.76 -2.77
N TRP A 188 0.95 -24.99 -1.87
CA TRP A 188 0.26 -24.48 -0.67
C TRP A 188 -0.62 -23.27 -0.96
N THR A 189 -0.19 -22.41 -1.87
CA THR A 189 -0.78 -21.07 -2.05
C THR A 189 -1.52 -20.90 -3.37
N ASP A 190 -1.29 -21.81 -4.32
CA ASP A 190 -1.76 -21.74 -5.71
C ASP A 190 -1.43 -20.39 -6.38
N PHE A 191 -0.27 -19.82 -6.04
CA PHE A 191 0.08 -18.48 -6.50
C PHE A 191 0.29 -18.44 -8.01
N SER A 192 0.76 -19.53 -8.63
CA SER A 192 0.97 -19.63 -10.06
C SER A 192 -0.31 -19.42 -10.86
N ALA A 193 -1.48 -19.75 -10.30
CA ALA A 193 -2.78 -19.50 -10.93
C ALA A 193 -3.10 -18.00 -11.11
N ARG A 194 -2.39 -17.10 -10.42
CA ARG A 194 -2.51 -15.65 -10.59
C ARG A 194 -1.67 -15.12 -11.74
N PHE A 195 -0.67 -15.87 -12.20
CA PHE A 195 0.14 -15.54 -13.36
C PHE A 195 -0.55 -16.05 -14.63
N THR A 196 -1.37 -15.17 -15.21
CA THR A 196 -2.14 -15.45 -16.42
C THR A 196 -1.66 -14.59 -17.58
N HIS A 197 -1.70 -15.14 -18.79
CA HIS A 197 -1.33 -14.44 -20.01
C HIS A 197 -2.17 -13.15 -20.16
N GLN A 198 -1.53 -11.99 -20.28
CA GLN A 198 -2.17 -10.68 -20.19
C GLN A 198 -3.36 -10.50 -21.16
N ARG A 199 -3.21 -10.95 -22.41
CA ARG A 199 -4.26 -10.86 -23.44
C ARG A 199 -5.37 -11.92 -23.36
N THR A 200 -5.07 -13.14 -22.90
CA THR A 200 -6.00 -14.28 -23.03
C THR A 200 -6.54 -14.79 -21.70
N GLY A 201 -5.95 -14.38 -20.58
CA GLY A 201 -6.29 -14.85 -19.24
C GLY A 201 -5.97 -16.33 -19.00
N ARG A 202 -5.26 -16.99 -19.93
CA ARG A 202 -4.88 -18.40 -19.79
C ARG A 202 -3.77 -18.54 -18.76
N ALA A 203 -3.85 -19.58 -17.94
CA ALA A 203 -2.76 -19.97 -17.05
C ALA A 203 -1.55 -20.46 -17.86
N ALA A 204 -0.35 -20.34 -17.29
CA ALA A 204 0.86 -20.92 -17.88
C ALA A 204 0.76 -22.45 -17.93
N GLU A 205 0.94 -23.02 -19.12
CA GLU A 205 0.92 -24.48 -19.31
C GLU A 205 2.16 -25.15 -18.70
N ASP A 206 3.31 -24.47 -18.78
CA ASP A 206 4.57 -24.92 -18.20
C ASP A 206 4.85 -24.17 -16.88
N ARG A 207 4.48 -24.82 -15.78
CA ARG A 207 4.72 -24.31 -14.42
C ARG A 207 6.21 -24.16 -14.10
N THR A 208 7.06 -25.03 -14.66
CA THR A 208 8.50 -24.98 -14.38
C THR A 208 9.11 -23.75 -15.02
N ALA A 209 8.73 -23.46 -16.27
CA ALA A 209 9.13 -22.24 -16.95
C ALA A 209 8.62 -20.97 -16.24
N LEU A 210 7.37 -20.98 -15.75
CA LEU A 210 6.82 -19.86 -14.98
C LEU A 210 7.63 -19.59 -13.71
N LEU A 211 7.90 -20.62 -12.92
CA LEU A 211 8.67 -20.47 -11.67
C LEU A 211 10.11 -20.01 -11.95
N ALA A 212 10.73 -20.49 -13.03
CA ALA A 212 12.05 -20.04 -13.45
C ALA A 212 12.04 -18.57 -13.89
N THR A 213 10.99 -18.11 -14.60
CA THR A 213 10.79 -16.70 -14.96
C THR A 213 10.62 -15.83 -13.72
N VAL A 214 9.72 -16.22 -12.79
CA VAL A 214 9.50 -15.49 -11.52
C VAL A 214 10.79 -15.39 -10.72
N LEU A 215 11.57 -16.47 -10.67
CA LEU A 215 12.87 -16.46 -10.01
C LEU A 215 13.84 -15.50 -10.72
N ALA A 216 13.91 -15.54 -12.06
CA ALA A 216 14.82 -14.70 -12.83
C ALA A 216 14.61 -13.21 -12.58
N ASP A 217 13.35 -12.79 -12.48
CA ASP A 217 12.97 -11.43 -12.12
C ASP A 217 13.23 -11.15 -10.63
N GLY A 218 12.85 -12.09 -9.75
CA GLY A 218 12.99 -11.94 -8.30
C GLY A 218 14.44 -11.78 -7.81
N ILE A 219 15.42 -12.36 -8.52
CA ILE A 219 16.85 -12.21 -8.19
C ILE A 219 17.61 -11.30 -9.17
N ASN A 220 16.91 -10.58 -10.06
CA ASN A 220 17.50 -9.71 -11.09
C ASN A 220 18.56 -10.41 -11.96
N LEU A 221 18.41 -11.72 -12.20
CA LEU A 221 19.37 -12.49 -13.00
C LEU A 221 19.11 -12.31 -14.51
N GLY A 222 17.84 -12.16 -14.88
CA GLY A 222 17.34 -12.06 -16.25
C GLY A 222 17.13 -13.43 -16.93
N LEU A 223 16.21 -13.48 -17.90
CA LEU A 223 15.74 -14.72 -18.52
C LEU A 223 16.85 -15.49 -19.25
N THR A 224 17.79 -14.79 -19.91
CA THR A 224 18.89 -15.44 -20.65
C THR A 224 19.83 -16.19 -19.72
N ARG A 225 20.30 -15.54 -18.65
CA ARG A 225 21.16 -16.17 -17.64
C ARG A 225 20.42 -17.26 -16.85
N MET A 226 19.11 -17.11 -16.65
CA MET A 226 18.30 -18.16 -16.04
C MET A 226 18.25 -19.42 -16.90
N ALA A 227 18.07 -19.27 -18.23
CA ALA A 227 18.08 -20.41 -19.15
C ALA A 227 19.45 -21.11 -19.23
N GLU A 228 20.55 -20.39 -19.06
CA GLU A 228 21.90 -20.96 -19.02
C GLU A 228 22.20 -21.71 -17.71
N THR A 229 21.55 -21.33 -16.61
CA THR A 229 21.80 -21.89 -15.28
C THR A 229 20.84 -23.02 -14.90
N CYS A 230 19.64 -23.05 -15.48
CA CYS A 230 18.65 -24.09 -15.23
C CYS A 230 18.68 -25.19 -16.31
N SER A 231 18.85 -26.44 -15.89
CA SER A 231 18.64 -27.60 -16.77
C SER A 231 17.14 -27.79 -17.05
N GLY A 232 16.73 -27.69 -18.33
CA GLY A 232 15.37 -28.05 -18.77
C GLY A 232 14.49 -26.91 -19.26
N VAL A 233 14.93 -25.65 -19.17
CA VAL A 233 14.17 -24.49 -19.68
C VAL A 233 15.04 -23.66 -20.63
N THR A 234 14.50 -23.29 -21.80
CA THR A 234 15.23 -22.50 -22.80
C THR A 234 14.84 -21.02 -22.73
N SER A 235 15.72 -20.13 -23.18
CA SER A 235 15.47 -18.67 -23.18
C SER A 235 14.18 -18.31 -23.92
N ARG A 236 13.91 -18.99 -25.05
CA ARG A 236 12.68 -18.82 -25.84
C ARG A 236 11.42 -19.24 -25.07
N ARG A 237 11.49 -20.29 -24.25
CA ARG A 237 10.37 -20.73 -23.40
C ARG A 237 10.13 -19.74 -22.26
N LEU A 238 11.18 -19.26 -21.61
CA LEU A 238 11.07 -18.24 -20.56
C LEU A 238 10.47 -16.94 -21.09
N ALA A 239 10.93 -16.47 -22.25
CA ALA A 239 10.39 -15.26 -22.88
C ALA A 239 8.89 -15.40 -23.20
N TRP A 240 8.46 -16.57 -23.69
CA TRP A 240 7.05 -16.82 -24.00
C TRP A 240 6.14 -16.87 -22.76
N VAL A 241 6.68 -17.26 -21.60
CA VAL A 241 5.92 -17.28 -20.33
C VAL A 241 5.96 -15.92 -19.62
N HIS A 242 6.97 -15.11 -19.90
CA HIS A 242 7.11 -13.75 -19.37
C HIS A 242 6.16 -12.75 -20.06
N ASP A 243 5.82 -12.97 -21.33
CA ASP A 243 4.89 -12.15 -22.13
C ASP A 243 3.40 -12.49 -21.90
#